data_AF-A0A024GEX5-F1
#
_entry.id   AF-A0A024GEX5-F1
#
_cell.length_a   1.000
_cell.length_b   1.000
_cell.length_c   1.000
_cell.angle_alpha   90.00
_cell.angle_beta   90.00
_cell.angle_gamma   90.00
#
_symmetry.space_group_name_H-M   'P 1'
#
loop_
_entity.id
_entity.type
_entity.pdbx_description
1 polymer ?
#
loop_
_entity_poly.entity_id
_entity_poly.type
_entity_poly.pdbx_seq_one_letter_code
_entity_poly.pdbx_strand_id
1 'polypeptide(L)'
;MSADRRVYKHQNQIIYEWEQSLEEVNLFIRPPPGIIASQIQCDISSTHVTLGLRGCTDKFLNHNLTSSVIVAESYWMLDQGELCINLQKMKKGLMWSSVFVGHGEMDPLEQEETKKKLMLERFQEENPGFDFSGAEFNGSAPDPRTFMGATSMEPKPDAKGAVRKSSSIPTESVVRRSIQNIEDARKRSTSIAKGQIRRNASSIKFKTTFRNTIYDTMLRRGWKEAGTEASVWDFYWADREYVYELLDRAHLTPGQRVNHFRNGREDLLIKNLKRAKRLAEKRVKANDPSLYHQNTLDKQLGNYDFFPKTYILPSEYAMFVEEFKKHQGVWIMKPIGKAQGKGIFLITKLSQINDWRGDNRTQGTSPPVETYVVQRYVANPYLVGGKKFDMRLYALVTSFSPLEVYIYRGGFARFTNTRYSMNSTDISNTFIHLTNVAIQKTSENYNSQHGGKWDLHNLKCFMMAKHGVDRVDDLFFEIQCVIIKSLLSVEKIIINDKHCFELYGYDIMIDQELKPWLLEVNASPSLSANTASDYQLKCGMLYEMLDIIDVENMNKSAGSEELKGFDLVVRNGHMQRVEACRYKSYLGASFEHTNHTQRRGHSNQNAL
;
A
#
# COMPACT_ATOMS: atom_id res chain seq x y z
N MET A 1 1.60 19.71 -36.24
CA MET A 1 2.73 19.82 -35.29
C MET A 1 2.14 19.67 -33.90
N SER A 2 2.83 19.04 -32.95
CA SER A 2 2.23 18.73 -31.63
C SER A 2 2.13 19.97 -30.72
N ALA A 3 1.42 19.83 -29.60
CA ALA A 3 1.06 20.89 -28.67
C ALA A 3 2.24 21.57 -27.96
N ASP A 4 1.94 22.62 -27.19
CA ASP A 4 2.85 23.63 -26.65
C ASP A 4 3.95 23.12 -25.70
N ARG A 5 5.01 22.54 -26.28
CA ARG A 5 6.27 22.26 -25.59
C ARG A 5 7.08 23.55 -25.40
N ARG A 6 7.49 23.82 -24.17
CA ARG A 6 8.40 24.91 -23.81
C ARG A 6 9.84 24.53 -24.09
N VAL A 7 10.68 25.52 -24.38
CA VAL A 7 12.06 25.30 -24.82
C VAL A 7 13.04 25.91 -23.84
N TYR A 8 13.84 25.09 -23.14
CA TYR A 8 14.97 25.60 -22.37
C TYR A 8 16.22 25.71 -23.25
N LYS A 9 16.84 26.89 -23.23
CA LYS A 9 18.05 27.19 -24.01
C LYS A 9 19.21 27.59 -23.11
N HIS A 10 20.40 27.11 -23.44
CA HIS A 10 21.66 27.55 -22.84
C HIS A 10 22.65 27.89 -23.97
N GLN A 11 23.35 29.03 -23.87
CA GLN A 11 24.27 29.52 -24.92
C GLN A 11 23.65 29.50 -26.34
N ASN A 12 22.37 29.89 -26.44
CA ASN A 12 21.53 29.86 -27.64
C ASN A 12 21.26 28.48 -28.29
N GLN A 13 21.71 27.38 -27.67
CA GLN A 13 21.36 26.01 -28.05
C GLN A 13 20.14 25.51 -27.25
N ILE A 14 19.29 24.68 -27.85
CA ILE A 14 18.19 24.00 -27.15
C ILE A 14 18.77 22.81 -26.38
N ILE A 15 18.54 22.75 -25.08
CA ILE A 15 19.03 21.66 -24.22
C ILE A 15 17.94 20.62 -23.98
N TYR A 16 16.71 21.08 -23.74
CA TYR A 16 15.51 20.25 -23.70
C TYR A 16 14.27 21.06 -24.09
N GLU A 17 13.30 20.39 -24.71
CA GLU A 17 11.89 20.80 -24.74
C GLU A 17 11.18 20.19 -23.51
N TRP A 18 10.09 20.77 -23.01
CA TRP A 18 9.31 20.19 -21.91
C TRP A 18 7.84 20.63 -21.88
N GLU A 19 6.99 19.81 -21.27
CA GLU A 19 5.60 20.13 -20.97
C GLU A 19 5.17 19.58 -19.59
N GLN A 20 3.97 19.90 -19.14
CA GLN A 20 3.42 19.38 -17.88
C GLN A 20 1.90 19.20 -17.94
N SER A 21 1.42 18.22 -17.18
CA SER A 21 0.00 17.97 -16.87
C SER A 21 -0.24 18.19 -15.37
N LEU A 22 -1.40 17.81 -14.84
CA LEU A 22 -1.62 17.75 -13.40
C LEU A 22 -0.68 16.76 -12.70
N GLU A 23 -0.44 15.61 -13.32
CA GLU A 23 0.29 14.49 -12.71
C GLU A 23 1.77 14.45 -13.09
N GLU A 24 2.15 14.94 -14.26
CA GLU A 24 3.47 14.70 -14.85
C GLU A 24 4.19 15.97 -15.29
N VAL A 25 5.52 15.87 -15.40
CA VAL A 25 6.38 16.74 -16.21
C VAL A 25 7.11 15.87 -17.22
N ASN A 26 7.00 16.17 -18.51
CA ASN A 26 7.66 15.43 -19.58
C ASN A 26 8.77 16.31 -20.18
N LEU A 27 10.00 15.79 -20.25
CA LEU A 27 11.13 16.43 -20.95
C LEU A 27 11.40 15.67 -22.25
N PHE A 28 11.79 16.40 -23.30
CA PHE A 28 12.20 15.85 -24.58
C PHE A 28 13.58 16.39 -24.97
N ILE A 29 14.53 15.50 -25.23
CA ILE A 29 15.93 15.80 -25.52
C ILE A 29 16.29 15.09 -26.81
N ARG A 30 16.92 15.77 -27.78
CA ARG A 30 17.41 15.12 -29.00
C ARG A 30 18.90 14.79 -28.84
N PRO A 31 19.26 13.53 -28.51
CA PRO A 31 20.67 13.13 -28.46
C PRO A 31 21.34 13.23 -29.84
N PRO A 32 22.69 13.23 -29.91
CA PRO A 32 23.42 13.19 -31.16
C PRO A 32 23.01 12.00 -32.06
N PRO A 33 23.06 12.14 -33.40
CA PRO A 33 22.75 11.06 -34.33
C PRO A 33 23.57 9.78 -34.05
N GLY A 34 22.90 8.63 -34.07
CA GLY A 34 23.52 7.32 -33.84
C GLY A 34 23.59 6.86 -32.37
N ILE A 35 23.19 7.69 -31.40
CA ILE A 35 23.03 7.25 -30.02
C ILE A 35 21.82 6.31 -29.87
N ILE A 36 22.05 5.14 -29.26
CA ILE A 36 21.02 4.14 -28.96
C ILE A 36 20.75 4.03 -27.45
N ALA A 37 19.56 3.58 -27.07
CA ALA A 37 19.10 3.57 -25.67
C ALA A 37 20.05 2.83 -24.70
N SER A 38 20.73 1.77 -25.16
CA SER A 38 21.71 1.04 -24.34
C SER A 38 22.94 1.87 -23.96
N GLN A 39 23.30 2.91 -24.71
CA GLN A 39 24.41 3.82 -24.41
C GLN A 39 24.02 4.91 -23.40
N ILE A 40 22.73 5.18 -23.21
CA ILE A 40 22.23 6.22 -22.32
C ILE A 40 22.21 5.73 -20.86
N GLN A 41 22.74 6.55 -19.95
CA GLN A 41 22.53 6.48 -18.51
C GLN A 41 21.68 7.69 -18.10
N CYS A 42 20.45 7.44 -17.63
CA CYS A 42 19.61 8.46 -17.02
C CYS A 42 19.13 7.91 -15.68
N ASP A 43 19.52 8.58 -14.60
CA ASP A 43 19.25 8.17 -13.22
C ASP A 43 18.37 9.25 -12.58
N ILE A 44 17.14 8.87 -12.24
CA ILE A 44 16.11 9.74 -11.64
C ILE A 44 16.08 9.45 -10.13
N SER A 45 16.11 10.52 -9.33
CA SER A 45 15.91 10.47 -7.87
C SER A 45 14.78 11.41 -7.46
N SER A 46 14.41 11.41 -6.17
CA SER A 46 13.23 12.13 -5.68
C SER A 46 13.30 13.64 -5.87
N THR A 47 14.49 14.24 -6.01
CA THR A 47 14.69 15.69 -6.21
C THR A 47 15.79 16.04 -7.21
N HIS A 48 16.32 15.09 -7.97
CA HIS A 48 17.47 15.31 -8.87
C HIS A 48 17.48 14.32 -10.03
N VAL A 49 17.90 14.75 -11.22
CA VAL A 49 18.09 13.87 -12.40
C VAL A 49 19.51 14.06 -12.95
N THR A 50 20.17 12.93 -13.22
CA THR A 50 21.40 12.91 -14.02
C THR A 50 21.15 12.22 -15.37
N LEU A 51 21.78 12.72 -16.43
CA LEU A 51 21.73 12.16 -17.77
C LEU A 51 23.12 12.23 -18.41
N GLY A 52 23.57 11.14 -19.03
CA GLY A 52 24.80 11.11 -19.80
C GLY A 52 24.98 9.79 -20.56
N LEU A 53 26.17 9.56 -21.10
CA LEU A 53 26.53 8.30 -21.72
C LEU A 53 27.14 7.34 -20.68
N ARG A 54 26.89 6.03 -20.83
CA ARG A 54 27.47 4.99 -19.98
C ARG A 54 28.99 4.97 -20.11
N GLY A 55 29.68 4.90 -18.98
CA GLY A 55 31.15 4.93 -18.92
C GLY A 55 31.75 6.35 -18.91
N CYS A 56 31.00 7.38 -19.30
CA CYS A 56 31.45 8.76 -19.16
C CYS A 56 31.24 9.27 -17.73
N THR A 57 32.25 9.90 -17.15
CA THR A 57 32.16 10.69 -15.91
C THR A 57 31.20 11.86 -16.11
N ASP A 58 31.39 12.56 -17.23
CA ASP A 58 30.74 13.83 -17.53
C ASP A 58 29.28 13.58 -17.91
N LYS A 59 28.38 14.34 -17.29
CA LYS A 59 26.93 14.20 -17.46
C LYS A 59 26.39 15.44 -18.20
N PHE A 60 25.53 15.20 -19.18
CA PHE A 60 24.85 16.21 -19.99
C PHE A 60 23.78 16.97 -19.18
N LEU A 61 23.14 16.31 -18.22
CA LEU A 61 22.36 16.95 -17.16
C LEU A 61 22.79 16.39 -15.80
N ASN A 62 22.85 17.25 -14.78
CA ASN A 62 23.20 16.91 -13.40
C ASN A 62 22.55 17.93 -12.46
N HIS A 63 21.21 17.95 -12.42
CA HIS A 63 20.43 19.08 -11.88
C HIS A 63 19.34 18.68 -10.87
N ASN A 64 19.17 19.53 -9.86
CA ASN A 64 18.06 19.45 -8.92
C ASN A 64 16.74 19.83 -9.61
N LEU A 65 15.69 19.06 -9.34
CA LEU A 65 14.32 19.29 -9.81
C LEU A 65 13.64 20.40 -9.01
N THR A 66 12.78 21.17 -9.68
CA THR A 66 12.02 22.28 -9.07
C THR A 66 11.04 21.82 -7.98
N SER A 67 10.56 20.58 -8.04
CA SER A 67 9.82 19.92 -6.96
C SER A 67 10.09 18.41 -6.97
N SER A 68 9.75 17.74 -5.87
CA SER A 68 9.92 16.30 -5.73
C SER A 68 9.05 15.47 -6.69
N VAL A 69 9.55 14.30 -7.06
CA VAL A 69 8.91 13.33 -7.98
C VAL A 69 8.79 11.94 -7.38
N ILE A 70 7.84 11.15 -7.88
CA ILE A 70 7.63 9.75 -7.49
C ILE A 70 8.55 8.87 -8.34
N VAL A 71 9.74 8.54 -7.82
CA VAL A 71 10.80 7.83 -8.56
C VAL A 71 10.36 6.48 -9.11
N ALA A 72 9.49 5.75 -8.39
CA ALA A 72 8.99 4.44 -8.83
C ALA A 72 7.97 4.49 -9.99
N GLU A 73 7.46 5.69 -10.30
CA GLU A 73 6.46 5.94 -11.34
C GLU A 73 7.02 6.83 -12.47
N SER A 74 8.09 7.58 -12.20
CA SER A 74 8.91 8.30 -13.19
C SER A 74 9.76 7.33 -14.03
N TYR A 75 10.03 7.65 -15.30
CA TYR A 75 10.80 6.80 -16.21
C TYR A 75 11.45 7.60 -17.35
N TRP A 76 12.21 6.93 -18.21
CA TRP A 76 12.70 7.50 -19.46
C TRP A 76 12.67 6.46 -20.58
N MET A 77 12.59 6.94 -21.83
CA MET A 77 12.60 6.12 -23.03
C MET A 77 13.18 6.92 -24.21
N LEU A 78 13.85 6.23 -25.13
CA LEU A 78 14.30 6.80 -26.41
C LEU A 78 13.39 6.26 -27.51
N ASP A 79 12.57 7.11 -28.12
CA ASP A 79 11.71 6.75 -29.27
C ASP A 79 12.01 7.64 -30.47
N GLN A 80 12.09 7.04 -31.66
CA GLN A 80 12.35 7.71 -32.94
C GLN A 80 13.55 8.69 -32.98
N GLY A 81 14.49 8.58 -32.02
CA GLY A 81 15.64 9.47 -31.87
C GLY A 81 15.44 10.65 -30.91
N GLU A 82 14.30 10.74 -30.23
CA GLU A 82 14.01 11.70 -29.16
C GLU A 82 13.95 10.97 -27.80
N LEU A 83 14.75 11.44 -26.84
CA LEU A 83 14.79 10.95 -25.48
C LEU A 83 13.69 11.66 -24.67
N CYS A 84 12.66 10.92 -24.30
CA CYS A 84 11.64 11.36 -23.36
C CYS A 84 12.04 10.98 -21.93
N ILE A 85 11.94 11.93 -20.99
CA ILE A 85 12.03 11.67 -19.54
C ILE A 85 10.70 12.10 -18.92
N ASN A 86 9.97 11.14 -18.36
CA ASN A 86 8.70 11.32 -17.69
C ASN A 86 8.92 11.40 -16.17
N LEU A 87 8.42 12.46 -15.55
CA LEU A 87 8.56 12.75 -14.12
C LEU A 87 7.18 12.86 -13.46
N GLN A 88 6.76 11.80 -12.76
CA GLN A 88 5.54 11.80 -11.97
C GLN A 88 5.67 12.78 -10.79
N LYS A 89 4.87 13.85 -10.76
CA LYS A 89 4.88 14.88 -9.71
C LYS A 89 4.46 14.26 -8.37
N MET A 90 5.27 14.42 -7.33
CA MET A 90 4.86 14.06 -5.95
C MET A 90 3.70 14.92 -5.42
N LYS A 91 3.43 16.07 -6.08
CA LYS A 91 2.37 17.02 -5.76
C LYS A 91 1.49 17.24 -7.00
N LYS A 92 0.43 16.43 -7.18
CA LYS A 92 -0.54 16.62 -8.27
C LYS A 92 -1.09 18.06 -8.26
N GLY A 93 -1.24 18.64 -9.45
CA GLY A 93 -1.73 20.01 -9.64
C GLY A 93 -0.73 21.11 -9.29
N LEU A 94 0.47 20.79 -8.80
CA LEU A 94 1.53 21.79 -8.67
C LEU A 94 2.00 22.22 -10.06
N MET A 95 1.83 23.51 -10.37
CA MET A 95 2.49 24.13 -11.51
C MET A 95 4.00 24.24 -11.24
N TRP A 96 4.81 23.75 -12.18
CA TRP A 96 6.25 23.96 -12.18
C TRP A 96 6.56 25.15 -13.11
N SER A 97 7.39 26.10 -12.66
CA SER A 97 7.86 27.23 -13.48
C SER A 97 8.97 26.82 -14.45
N SER A 98 9.80 25.85 -14.06
CA SER A 98 10.81 25.18 -14.88
C SER A 98 11.04 23.78 -14.35
N VAL A 99 11.68 22.90 -15.14
CA VAL A 99 11.95 21.52 -14.72
C VAL A 99 13.04 21.44 -13.63
N PHE A 100 14.08 22.26 -13.78
CA PHE A 100 15.26 22.25 -12.92
C PHE A 100 15.47 23.60 -12.24
N VAL A 101 15.96 23.57 -11.01
CA VAL A 101 16.23 24.78 -10.21
C VAL A 101 17.23 25.68 -10.94
N GLY A 102 16.84 26.94 -11.17
CA GLY A 102 17.67 27.94 -11.84
C GLY A 102 17.57 27.95 -13.37
N HIS A 103 16.79 27.06 -13.99
CA HIS A 103 16.62 27.01 -15.46
C HIS A 103 15.55 28.01 -15.96
N GLY A 104 15.54 29.21 -15.37
CA GLY A 104 14.53 30.25 -15.61
C GLY A 104 13.22 30.05 -14.85
N GLU A 105 12.36 31.05 -14.95
CA GLU A 105 10.96 31.03 -14.53
C GLU A 105 10.10 31.44 -15.73
N MET A 106 8.90 30.86 -15.84
CA MET A 106 7.88 31.29 -16.80
C MET A 106 7.45 32.74 -16.55
N ASP A 107 7.09 33.45 -17.61
CA ASP A 107 6.55 34.81 -17.45
C ASP A 107 5.13 34.82 -16.84
N PRO A 108 4.63 35.97 -16.35
CA PRO A 108 3.32 36.04 -15.69
C PRO A 108 2.12 35.65 -16.57
N LEU A 109 2.23 35.76 -17.90
CA LEU A 109 1.20 35.35 -18.85
C LEU A 109 1.22 33.84 -19.05
N GLU A 110 2.40 33.26 -19.32
CA GLU A 110 2.60 31.81 -19.40
C GLU A 110 2.14 31.10 -18.13
N GLN A 111 2.44 31.66 -16.96
CA GLN A 111 1.98 31.14 -15.66
C GLN A 111 0.46 31.13 -15.55
N GLU A 112 -0.21 32.14 -16.07
CA GLU A 112 -1.66 32.27 -16.01
C GLU A 112 -2.36 31.30 -16.97
N GLU A 113 -1.89 31.21 -18.21
CA GLU A 113 -2.34 30.21 -19.18
C GLU A 113 -2.13 28.77 -18.68
N THR A 114 -1.02 28.52 -17.99
CA THR A 114 -0.73 27.20 -17.40
C THR A 114 -1.66 26.86 -16.26
N LYS A 115 -1.97 27.80 -15.36
CA LYS A 115 -2.99 27.61 -14.33
C LYS A 115 -4.35 27.30 -14.97
N LYS A 116 -4.73 28.02 -16.03
CA LYS A 116 -5.97 27.78 -16.78
C LYS A 116 -6.01 26.37 -17.40
N LYS A 117 -4.93 25.93 -18.06
CA LYS A 117 -4.79 24.57 -18.61
C LYS A 117 -4.92 23.49 -17.53
N LEU A 118 -4.19 23.61 -16.43
CA LEU A 118 -4.22 22.64 -15.32
C LEU A 118 -5.59 22.64 -14.59
N MET A 119 -6.22 23.81 -14.43
CA MET A 119 -7.57 23.93 -13.89
C MET A 119 -8.62 23.25 -14.79
N LEU A 120 -8.50 23.40 -16.12
CA LEU A 120 -9.40 22.80 -17.09
C LEU A 120 -9.26 21.27 -17.10
N GLU A 121 -8.02 20.79 -17.14
CA GLU A 121 -7.67 19.37 -16.99
C GLU A 121 -8.29 18.78 -15.72
N ARG A 122 -8.21 19.50 -14.59
CA ARG A 122 -8.77 19.05 -13.31
C ARG A 122 -10.30 19.04 -13.32
N PHE A 123 -10.94 20.05 -13.91
CA PHE A 123 -12.39 20.09 -14.01
C PHE A 123 -12.92 18.97 -14.89
N GLN A 124 -12.18 18.59 -15.93
CA GLN A 124 -12.46 17.48 -16.82
C GLN A 124 -12.28 16.11 -16.13
N GLU A 125 -11.28 15.94 -15.26
CA GLU A 125 -11.14 14.75 -14.39
C GLU A 125 -12.29 14.63 -13.37
N GLU A 126 -12.66 15.74 -12.74
CA GLU A 126 -13.71 15.76 -11.70
C GLU A 126 -15.13 15.55 -12.30
N ASN A 127 -15.32 15.79 -13.60
CA ASN A 127 -16.61 15.74 -14.30
C ASN A 127 -16.57 14.91 -15.61
N PRO A 128 -16.28 13.61 -15.57
CA PRO A 128 -16.03 12.76 -16.77
C PRO A 128 -17.26 12.44 -17.64
N GLY A 129 -18.36 13.18 -17.48
CA GLY A 129 -19.59 13.08 -18.28
C GLY A 129 -19.90 14.33 -19.10
N PHE A 130 -19.02 15.33 -19.08
CA PHE A 130 -19.13 16.59 -19.82
C PHE A 130 -17.80 16.87 -20.55
N ASP A 131 -17.86 17.60 -21.68
CA ASP A 131 -16.68 18.03 -22.44
C ASP A 131 -16.42 19.51 -22.15
N PHE A 132 -15.20 19.83 -21.71
CA PHE A 132 -14.76 21.19 -21.42
C PHE A 132 -13.66 21.70 -22.36
N SER A 133 -13.36 20.98 -23.45
CA SER A 133 -12.30 21.33 -24.41
C SER A 133 -12.41 22.75 -25.01
N GLY A 134 -13.62 23.33 -25.05
CA GLY A 134 -13.90 24.70 -25.48
C GLY A 134 -14.29 25.68 -24.37
N ALA A 135 -14.00 25.40 -23.09
CA ALA A 135 -14.41 26.28 -21.98
C ALA A 135 -13.36 27.35 -21.62
N GLU A 136 -13.79 28.61 -21.55
CA GLU A 136 -12.92 29.77 -21.27
C GLU A 136 -12.96 30.23 -19.81
N PHE A 137 -11.81 30.70 -19.29
CA PHE A 137 -11.67 31.25 -17.94
C PHE A 137 -11.79 32.78 -17.92
N ASN A 138 -12.97 33.27 -17.52
CA ASN A 138 -13.21 34.68 -17.19
C ASN A 138 -12.51 35.06 -15.88
N GLY A 139 -11.47 35.89 -15.98
CA GLY A 139 -10.67 36.35 -14.83
C GLY A 139 -9.39 35.52 -14.60
N SER A 140 -8.85 35.60 -13.38
CA SER A 140 -7.65 34.88 -12.97
C SER A 140 -7.95 33.48 -12.45
N ALA A 141 -7.15 32.50 -12.84
CA ALA A 141 -7.26 31.12 -12.41
C ALA A 141 -6.74 30.94 -10.97
N PRO A 142 -7.52 30.31 -10.08
CA PRO A 142 -7.06 29.94 -8.74
C PRO A 142 -6.02 28.82 -8.80
N ASP A 143 -5.31 28.59 -7.69
CA ASP A 143 -4.30 27.53 -7.60
C ASP A 143 -4.93 26.14 -7.82
N PRO A 144 -4.48 25.36 -8.84
CA PRO A 144 -5.06 24.05 -9.17
C PRO A 144 -4.98 23.01 -8.04
N ARG A 145 -4.16 23.26 -7.00
CA ARG A 145 -4.06 22.41 -5.81
C ARG A 145 -5.17 22.67 -4.80
N THR A 146 -5.62 23.92 -4.66
CA THR A 146 -6.49 24.36 -3.54
C THR A 146 -7.94 24.64 -3.94
N PHE A 147 -8.24 24.77 -5.24
CA PHE A 147 -9.61 24.97 -5.69
C PHE A 147 -10.48 23.73 -5.41
N MET A 148 -11.77 23.97 -5.10
CA MET A 148 -12.79 22.94 -4.88
C MET A 148 -14.03 23.26 -5.72
N GLY A 149 -14.34 22.42 -6.70
CA GLY A 149 -15.49 22.61 -7.60
C GLY A 149 -16.83 22.19 -7.00
N ALA A 150 -17.41 22.98 -6.09
CA ALA A 150 -18.84 22.92 -5.75
C ALA A 150 -19.35 24.23 -5.14
N THR A 151 -20.40 24.82 -5.70
CA THR A 151 -21.06 26.01 -5.17
C THR A 151 -21.93 25.71 -3.95
N SER A 152 -21.97 26.65 -3.01
CA SER A 152 -23.00 26.70 -1.98
C SER A 152 -24.35 27.06 -2.61
N MET A 153 -25.29 26.11 -2.68
CA MET A 153 -26.69 26.44 -2.94
C MET A 153 -27.30 27.07 -1.69
N GLU A 154 -27.63 28.36 -1.75
CA GLU A 154 -28.47 29.01 -0.75
C GLU A 154 -29.92 28.48 -0.86
N PRO A 155 -30.56 28.06 0.24
CA PRO A 155 -31.98 27.70 0.22
C PRO A 155 -32.84 28.96 0.06
N LYS A 156 -33.72 28.98 -0.95
CA LYS A 156 -34.82 29.96 -0.99
C LYS A 156 -35.83 29.66 0.14
N PRO A 157 -36.46 30.68 0.74
CA PRO A 157 -37.38 30.49 1.86
C PRO A 157 -38.79 30.09 1.38
N ASP A 158 -39.16 28.83 1.57
CA ASP A 158 -40.50 28.33 1.22
C ASP A 158 -41.59 28.63 2.27
N ALA A 159 -42.84 28.57 1.81
CA ALA A 159 -44.00 29.20 2.43
C ALA A 159 -44.42 28.69 3.83
N LYS A 160 -45.02 29.60 4.62
CA LYS A 160 -45.64 29.29 5.92
C LYS A 160 -46.94 28.49 5.74
N GLY A 161 -46.88 27.17 5.96
CA GLY A 161 -48.07 26.33 6.18
C GLY A 161 -48.49 26.29 7.66
N ALA A 162 -49.75 26.60 7.98
CA ALA A 162 -50.25 26.65 9.36
C ALA A 162 -51.29 25.54 9.64
N VAL A 163 -51.10 24.76 10.71
CA VAL A 163 -52.08 23.80 11.23
C VAL A 163 -52.18 23.94 12.77
N ARG A 164 -53.37 23.65 13.31
CA ARG A 164 -53.77 23.93 14.71
C ARG A 164 -53.28 22.88 15.71
N LYS A 165 -53.26 23.25 17.00
CA LYS A 165 -53.14 22.34 18.15
C LYS A 165 -54.52 21.79 18.59
N SER A 166 -54.55 20.57 19.11
CA SER A 166 -55.58 20.10 20.06
C SER A 166 -55.06 18.98 20.99
N SER A 167 -55.48 19.07 22.25
CA SER A 167 -55.47 18.14 23.41
C SER A 167 -56.00 16.70 23.13
N SER A 168 -55.87 15.65 23.98
CA SER A 168 -55.09 15.31 25.23
C SER A 168 -55.51 13.89 25.75
N ILE A 169 -55.00 13.22 26.80
CA ILE A 169 -53.99 13.55 27.84
C ILE A 169 -52.96 12.41 28.12
N PRO A 170 -53.24 11.24 28.78
CA PRO A 170 -52.25 10.66 29.71
C PRO A 170 -51.98 9.13 29.67
N THR A 171 -50.71 8.73 29.87
CA THR A 171 -50.15 8.03 31.08
C THR A 171 -48.92 7.19 30.74
N GLU A 172 -47.79 7.43 31.42
CA GLU A 172 -46.79 6.44 31.91
C GLU A 172 -45.55 7.18 32.47
N SER A 173 -45.71 7.83 33.62
CA SER A 173 -44.66 8.64 34.24
C SER A 173 -44.08 7.98 35.48
N VAL A 174 -43.00 7.21 35.30
CA VAL A 174 -41.86 7.10 36.26
C VAL A 174 -40.68 6.41 35.56
N VAL A 175 -40.88 5.24 34.95
CA VAL A 175 -39.81 4.41 34.35
C VAL A 175 -39.08 5.16 33.22
N ARG A 176 -39.81 5.85 32.33
CA ARG A 176 -39.23 6.58 31.19
C ARG A 176 -38.26 7.68 31.62
N ARG A 177 -38.47 8.34 32.78
CA ARG A 177 -37.52 9.37 33.27
C ARG A 177 -36.19 8.77 33.70
N SER A 178 -36.18 7.60 34.32
CA SER A 178 -34.93 6.93 34.72
C SER A 178 -34.11 6.50 33.50
N ILE A 179 -34.76 5.92 32.49
CA ILE A 179 -34.09 5.53 31.22
C ILE A 179 -33.58 6.77 30.47
N GLN A 180 -34.42 7.81 30.33
CA GLN A 180 -34.01 9.06 29.66
C GLN A 180 -32.84 9.74 30.39
N ASN A 181 -32.82 9.77 31.73
CA ASN A 181 -31.72 10.33 32.49
C ASN A 181 -30.42 9.52 32.32
N ILE A 182 -30.48 8.19 32.23
CA ILE A 182 -29.33 7.33 31.95
C ILE A 182 -28.82 7.55 30.53
N GLU A 183 -29.71 7.61 29.54
CA GLU A 183 -29.34 7.95 28.16
C GLU A 183 -28.71 9.33 28.06
N ASP A 184 -29.30 10.34 28.67
CA ASP A 184 -28.84 11.73 28.56
C ASP A 184 -27.56 11.96 29.37
N ALA A 185 -27.35 11.23 30.47
CA ALA A 185 -26.05 11.10 31.11
C ALA A 185 -25.02 10.46 30.16
N ARG A 186 -25.34 9.33 29.51
CA ARG A 186 -24.45 8.64 28.55
C ARG A 186 -24.14 9.51 27.31
N LYS A 187 -25.10 10.30 26.83
CA LYS A 187 -24.95 11.32 25.76
C LYS A 187 -24.07 12.48 26.21
N ARG A 188 -24.22 12.98 27.44
CA ARG A 188 -23.35 14.02 28.04
C ARG A 188 -21.93 13.50 28.26
N SER A 189 -21.75 12.30 28.80
CA SER A 189 -20.43 11.68 28.96
C SER A 189 -19.76 11.48 27.60
N THR A 190 -20.47 11.02 26.57
CA THR A 190 -19.90 10.92 25.22
C THR A 190 -19.70 12.27 24.53
N SER A 191 -20.45 13.32 24.83
CA SER A 191 -20.19 14.67 24.28
C SER A 191 -19.01 15.36 24.95
N ILE A 192 -18.87 15.22 26.27
CA ILE A 192 -17.69 15.67 27.04
C ILE A 192 -16.44 14.91 26.55
N ALA A 193 -16.51 13.58 26.47
CA ALA A 193 -15.43 12.76 25.93
C ALA A 193 -15.04 13.23 24.51
N LYS A 194 -15.99 13.30 23.56
CA LYS A 194 -15.74 13.81 22.18
C LYS A 194 -15.18 15.23 22.16
N GLY A 195 -15.59 16.09 23.10
CA GLY A 195 -15.04 17.43 23.26
C GLY A 195 -13.58 17.42 23.73
N GLN A 196 -13.19 16.44 24.55
CA GLN A 196 -11.81 16.26 25.02
C GLN A 196 -10.93 15.54 23.99
N ILE A 197 -11.43 14.51 23.28
CA ILE A 197 -10.73 13.90 22.13
C ILE A 197 -10.39 14.99 21.10
N ARG A 198 -11.36 15.84 20.75
CA ARG A 198 -11.16 16.94 19.80
C ARG A 198 -10.10 17.95 20.25
N ARG A 199 -9.93 18.20 21.55
CA ARG A 199 -8.86 19.06 22.05
C ARG A 199 -7.50 18.38 21.86
N ASN A 200 -7.35 17.16 22.37
CA ASN A 200 -6.10 16.38 22.28
C ASN A 200 -5.67 16.15 20.82
N ALA A 201 -6.57 15.64 19.98
CA ALA A 201 -6.31 15.42 18.55
C ALA A 201 -5.91 16.72 17.83
N SER A 202 -6.48 17.87 18.20
CA SER A 202 -6.12 19.17 17.60
C SER A 202 -4.75 19.72 18.01
N SER A 203 -4.08 19.10 19.00
CA SER A 203 -2.67 19.38 19.31
C SER A 203 -1.68 18.46 18.60
N ILE A 204 -2.10 17.26 18.16
CA ILE A 204 -1.21 16.30 17.49
C ILE A 204 -0.76 16.84 16.13
N LYS A 205 0.56 16.83 15.92
CA LYS A 205 1.22 17.20 14.68
C LYS A 205 1.76 15.97 13.97
N PHE A 206 1.31 15.74 12.73
CA PHE A 206 1.81 14.69 11.87
C PHE A 206 2.75 15.22 10.80
N LYS A 207 3.68 14.37 10.33
CA LYS A 207 4.48 14.61 9.13
C LYS A 207 4.30 13.44 8.16
N THR A 208 4.10 13.74 6.87
CA THR A 208 4.07 12.72 5.81
C THR A 208 4.34 13.32 4.44
N THR A 209 5.09 12.60 3.60
CA THR A 209 5.27 12.93 2.17
C THR A 209 4.12 12.40 1.31
N PHE A 210 3.35 11.43 1.81
CA PHE A 210 2.23 10.82 1.09
C PHE A 210 1.02 11.76 1.01
N ARG A 211 0.26 11.68 -0.09
CA ARG A 211 -1.00 12.39 -0.32
C ARG A 211 -2.07 11.42 -0.82
N ASN A 212 -2.44 10.50 0.06
CA ASN A 212 -3.42 9.43 -0.15
C ASN A 212 -4.17 9.14 1.17
N THR A 213 -4.75 7.94 1.34
CA THR A 213 -5.53 7.58 2.53
C THR A 213 -4.80 7.78 3.87
N ILE A 214 -3.46 7.77 3.89
CA ILE A 214 -2.65 8.10 5.07
C ILE A 214 -2.95 9.53 5.53
N TYR A 215 -2.76 10.49 4.63
CA TYR A 215 -2.96 11.92 4.86
C TYR A 215 -4.44 12.23 5.18
N ASP A 216 -5.36 11.66 4.41
CA ASP A 216 -6.81 11.83 4.64
C ASP A 216 -7.24 11.32 6.02
N THR A 217 -6.66 10.22 6.49
CA THR A 217 -6.98 9.64 7.81
C THR A 217 -6.49 10.55 8.95
N MET A 218 -5.29 11.11 8.82
CA MET A 218 -4.74 12.06 9.79
C MET A 218 -5.59 13.32 9.90
N LEU A 219 -5.98 13.91 8.76
CA LEU A 219 -6.91 15.05 8.74
C LEU A 219 -8.30 14.69 9.30
N ARG A 220 -8.80 13.47 9.07
CA ARG A 220 -10.07 12.98 9.62
C ARG A 220 -10.06 12.76 11.13
N ARG A 221 -8.90 12.50 11.74
CA ARG A 221 -8.72 12.58 13.20
C ARG A 221 -8.73 14.02 13.73
N GLY A 222 -8.44 15.00 12.88
CA GLY A 222 -8.30 16.40 13.26
C GLY A 222 -6.87 16.76 13.69
N TRP A 223 -5.90 15.89 13.39
CA TRP A 223 -4.47 16.19 13.54
C TRP A 223 -4.05 17.25 12.50
N LYS A 224 -2.94 17.94 12.75
CA LYS A 224 -2.41 19.01 11.89
C LYS A 224 -1.11 18.57 11.22
N GLU A 225 -0.89 18.97 9.97
CA GLU A 225 0.42 18.77 9.34
C GLU A 225 1.48 19.68 9.99
N ALA A 226 2.68 19.14 10.20
CA ALA A 226 3.84 19.85 10.72
C ALA A 226 4.40 20.85 9.69
N GLY A 227 4.87 22.00 10.16
CA GLY A 227 5.38 23.10 9.32
C GLY A 227 6.76 22.83 8.73
N THR A 228 7.19 23.72 7.81
CA THR A 228 8.47 23.64 7.09
C THR A 228 9.70 24.00 7.91
N GLU A 229 9.55 24.76 8.99
CA GLU A 229 10.59 24.89 10.01
C GLU A 229 10.84 23.53 10.71
N ALA A 230 11.91 23.41 11.49
CA ALA A 230 12.30 22.19 12.22
C ALA A 230 11.33 21.87 13.39
N SER A 231 10.08 21.64 13.04
CA SER A 231 8.95 21.70 13.95
C SER A 231 8.73 20.39 14.70
N VAL A 232 8.41 20.52 15.99
CA VAL A 232 8.05 19.38 16.85
C VAL A 232 6.85 18.66 16.23
N TRP A 233 7.06 17.40 15.87
CA TRP A 233 6.07 16.46 15.35
C TRP A 233 5.89 15.32 16.35
N ASP A 234 4.67 14.78 16.44
CA ASP A 234 4.33 13.68 17.33
C ASP A 234 4.24 12.34 16.56
N PHE A 235 3.85 12.40 15.29
CA PHE A 235 3.72 11.22 14.43
C PHE A 235 4.35 11.46 13.05
N TYR A 236 5.14 10.50 12.56
CA TYR A 236 5.70 10.56 11.21
C TYR A 236 5.32 9.30 10.44
N TRP A 237 4.55 9.45 9.36
CA TRP A 237 4.47 8.43 8.32
C TRP A 237 5.46 8.78 7.20
N ALA A 238 6.54 8.00 7.09
CA ALA A 238 7.57 8.16 6.07
C ALA A 238 7.71 6.87 5.25
N ASP A 239 8.45 6.97 4.14
CA ASP A 239 9.04 5.82 3.47
C ASP A 239 10.14 5.18 4.34
N ARG A 240 10.38 3.88 4.11
CA ARG A 240 11.26 3.05 4.94
C ARG A 240 12.70 3.56 4.94
N GLU A 241 13.20 3.94 3.78
CA GLU A 241 14.54 4.47 3.58
C GLU A 241 14.75 5.77 4.38
N TYR A 242 13.79 6.70 4.34
CA TYR A 242 13.84 7.90 5.18
C TYR A 242 13.74 7.58 6.68
N VAL A 243 12.93 6.59 7.11
CA VAL A 243 12.89 6.19 8.53
C VAL A 243 14.26 5.70 9.02
N TYR A 244 15.02 4.98 8.19
CA TYR A 244 16.37 4.54 8.55
C TYR A 244 17.32 5.73 8.72
N GLU A 245 17.37 6.67 7.77
CA GLU A 245 18.19 7.89 7.90
C GLU A 245 17.78 8.76 9.10
N LEU A 246 16.48 8.82 9.41
CA LEU A 246 15.94 9.55 10.56
C LEU A 246 16.37 8.91 11.88
N LEU A 247 16.16 7.61 12.04
CA LEU A 247 16.40 6.88 13.28
C LEU A 247 17.88 6.79 13.64
N ASP A 248 18.77 6.74 12.63
CA ASP A 248 20.22 6.69 12.85
C ASP A 248 20.85 8.08 13.08
N ARG A 249 20.13 9.18 12.80
CA ARG A 249 20.61 10.56 13.00
C ARG A 249 19.90 11.34 14.11
N ALA A 250 18.74 10.91 14.58
CA ALA A 250 17.92 11.64 15.54
C ALA A 250 17.49 10.79 16.75
N HIS A 251 17.55 11.38 17.94
CA HIS A 251 16.93 10.83 19.14
C HIS A 251 15.45 11.20 19.19
N LEU A 252 14.58 10.19 19.20
CA LEU A 252 13.13 10.38 19.33
C LEU A 252 12.72 10.59 20.80
N THR A 253 11.74 11.46 21.01
CA THR A 253 11.14 11.72 22.32
C THR A 253 10.05 10.68 22.66
N PRO A 254 9.71 10.44 23.94
CA PRO A 254 8.82 9.33 24.32
C PRO A 254 7.40 9.36 23.70
N GLY A 255 6.92 10.55 23.31
CA GLY A 255 5.64 10.71 22.62
C GLY A 255 5.68 10.38 21.13
N GLN A 256 6.86 10.43 20.49
CA GLN A 256 6.99 10.30 19.04
C GLN A 256 6.76 8.88 18.54
N ARG A 257 6.13 8.75 17.36
CA ARG A 257 5.88 7.49 16.68
C ARG A 257 6.23 7.52 15.19
N VAL A 258 6.80 6.42 14.69
CA VAL A 258 7.21 6.21 13.28
C VAL A 258 6.77 4.82 12.78
N ASN A 259 6.54 4.70 11.48
CA ASN A 259 5.82 3.56 10.86
C ASN A 259 6.67 2.42 10.29
N HIS A 260 7.96 2.33 10.63
CA HIS A 260 8.87 1.23 10.24
C HIS A 260 9.87 0.91 11.36
N PHE A 261 10.26 -0.37 11.52
CA PHE A 261 11.37 -0.75 12.41
C PHE A 261 12.72 -0.71 11.68
N ARG A 262 13.79 -0.27 12.36
CA ARG A 262 15.16 0.01 11.81
C ARG A 262 15.77 -1.01 10.83
N ASN A 263 15.35 -2.29 10.87
CA ASN A 263 15.92 -3.37 10.07
C ASN A 263 14.86 -4.24 9.35
N GLY A 264 13.73 -3.63 8.94
CA GLY A 264 12.66 -4.23 8.13
C GLY A 264 13.06 -4.59 6.68
N ARG A 265 14.05 -5.49 6.54
CA ARG A 265 14.65 -5.89 5.25
C ARG A 265 13.93 -7.09 4.61
N GLU A 266 12.99 -6.79 3.71
CA GLU A 266 12.16 -7.76 2.98
C GLU A 266 12.97 -8.82 2.23
N ASP A 267 14.13 -8.45 1.67
CA ASP A 267 15.07 -9.32 0.93
C ASP A 267 15.69 -10.45 1.79
N LEU A 268 15.51 -10.38 3.11
CA LEU A 268 15.95 -11.40 4.07
C LEU A 268 14.84 -12.35 4.52
N LEU A 269 13.56 -12.08 4.25
CA LEU A 269 12.43 -12.89 4.75
C LEU A 269 12.58 -14.37 4.40
N ILE A 270 12.89 -14.70 3.13
CA ILE A 270 13.08 -16.09 2.69
C ILE A 270 14.27 -16.76 3.39
N LYS A 271 15.35 -16.02 3.67
CA LYS A 271 16.52 -16.53 4.41
C LYS A 271 16.15 -16.81 5.87
N ASN A 272 15.34 -15.94 6.47
CA ASN A 272 14.86 -16.05 7.86
C ASN A 272 13.85 -17.19 8.02
N LEU A 273 12.90 -17.36 7.09
CA LEU A 273 12.00 -18.52 7.00
C LEU A 273 12.77 -19.83 6.79
N LYS A 274 13.76 -19.88 5.89
CA LYS A 274 14.67 -21.03 5.71
C LYS A 274 15.42 -21.37 7.02
N ARG A 275 15.88 -20.35 7.76
CA ARG A 275 16.58 -20.51 9.05
C ARG A 275 15.63 -21.04 10.13
N ALA A 276 14.44 -20.47 10.27
CA ALA A 276 13.43 -20.90 11.24
C ALA A 276 13.00 -22.35 10.99
N LYS A 277 12.69 -22.73 9.74
CA LYS A 277 12.37 -24.12 9.35
C LYS A 277 13.45 -25.10 9.79
N ARG A 278 14.72 -24.82 9.45
CA ARG A 278 15.87 -25.66 9.83
C ARG A 278 16.08 -25.76 11.35
N LEU A 279 15.75 -24.71 12.12
CA LEU A 279 15.86 -24.72 13.58
C LEU A 279 14.72 -25.54 14.22
N ALA A 280 13.48 -25.39 13.74
CA ALA A 280 12.35 -26.21 14.17
C ALA A 280 12.59 -27.70 13.87
N GLU A 281 13.02 -28.04 12.65
CA GLU A 281 13.37 -29.41 12.25
C GLU A 281 14.49 -30.03 13.11
N LYS A 282 15.48 -29.22 13.53
CA LYS A 282 16.53 -29.67 14.45
C LYS A 282 16.01 -29.91 15.87
N ARG A 283 15.16 -29.02 16.42
CA ARG A 283 14.54 -29.19 17.76
C ARG A 283 13.75 -30.50 17.85
N VAL A 284 12.91 -30.77 16.85
CA VAL A 284 12.10 -32.00 16.77
C VAL A 284 12.97 -33.26 16.76
N LYS A 285 14.14 -33.23 16.10
CA LYS A 285 15.08 -34.36 16.07
C LYS A 285 15.95 -34.49 17.33
N ALA A 286 16.19 -33.40 18.05
CA ALA A 286 17.04 -33.40 19.24
C ALA A 286 16.32 -33.96 20.50
N ASN A 287 14.98 -33.85 20.54
CA ASN A 287 14.13 -34.34 21.65
C ASN A 287 14.55 -33.79 23.05
N ASP A 288 15.21 -32.63 23.07
CA ASP A 288 15.86 -32.03 24.23
C ASP A 288 14.84 -31.27 25.12
N PRO A 289 14.57 -31.72 26.36
CA PRO A 289 13.60 -31.09 27.26
C PRO A 289 13.90 -29.64 27.62
N SER A 290 15.19 -29.23 27.62
CA SER A 290 15.58 -27.87 28.02
C SER A 290 15.10 -26.81 27.02
N LEU A 291 14.98 -27.17 25.74
CA LEU A 291 14.52 -26.29 24.67
C LEU A 291 13.00 -26.10 24.62
N TYR A 292 12.22 -26.83 25.42
CA TYR A 292 10.75 -26.70 25.45
C TYR A 292 10.28 -25.39 26.09
N HIS A 293 11.14 -24.69 26.83
CA HIS A 293 10.83 -23.42 27.50
C HIS A 293 10.91 -22.16 26.60
N GLN A 294 11.16 -22.30 25.28
CA GLN A 294 10.94 -21.19 24.33
C GLN A 294 9.93 -21.52 23.24
N ASN A 295 8.90 -20.67 23.18
CA ASN A 295 7.82 -20.60 22.21
C ASN A 295 6.93 -21.86 22.12
N THR A 296 6.04 -22.00 23.12
CA THR A 296 4.79 -22.77 23.02
C THR A 296 4.04 -22.51 21.70
N LEU A 297 4.12 -21.27 21.17
CA LEU A 297 3.60 -20.89 19.86
C LEU A 297 4.17 -21.72 18.71
N ASP A 298 5.49 -21.95 18.65
CA ASP A 298 6.13 -22.66 17.53
C ASP A 298 5.58 -24.10 17.44
N LYS A 299 5.32 -24.72 18.60
CA LYS A 299 4.65 -26.03 18.71
C LYS A 299 3.15 -25.96 18.38
N GLN A 300 2.43 -24.93 18.83
CA GLN A 300 0.99 -24.76 18.59
C GLN A 300 0.67 -24.42 17.12
N LEU A 301 1.53 -23.68 16.44
CA LEU A 301 1.35 -23.23 15.07
C LEU A 301 1.67 -24.32 14.04
N GLY A 302 2.47 -25.33 14.37
CA GLY A 302 2.86 -26.43 13.48
C GLY A 302 4.13 -26.17 12.65
N ASN A 303 4.26 -26.76 11.46
CA ASN A 303 5.51 -26.71 10.68
C ASN A 303 5.66 -25.46 9.78
N TYR A 304 6.85 -25.29 9.18
CA TYR A 304 7.17 -24.22 8.22
C TYR A 304 6.96 -24.66 6.76
N ASP A 305 5.84 -25.31 6.43
CA ASP A 305 5.52 -25.75 5.06
C ASP A 305 4.44 -24.90 4.37
N PHE A 306 4.53 -23.59 4.54
CA PHE A 306 3.55 -22.61 4.05
C PHE A 306 4.12 -21.60 3.04
N PHE A 307 5.37 -21.76 2.61
CA PHE A 307 5.98 -20.93 1.56
C PHE A 307 6.62 -21.86 0.51
N PRO A 308 6.52 -21.58 -0.80
CA PRO A 308 7.03 -22.49 -1.82
C PRO A 308 8.57 -22.61 -1.76
N LYS A 309 9.12 -23.75 -2.24
CA LYS A 309 10.59 -23.92 -2.37
C LYS A 309 11.16 -22.74 -3.16
N THR A 310 12.16 -22.05 -2.60
CA THR A 310 12.64 -20.76 -3.10
C THR A 310 14.17 -20.68 -3.03
N TYR A 311 14.82 -20.12 -4.05
CA TYR A 311 16.26 -19.95 -4.17
C TYR A 311 16.61 -18.55 -4.69
N ILE A 312 17.78 -18.01 -4.34
CA ILE A 312 18.25 -16.69 -4.75
C ILE A 312 19.38 -16.85 -5.79
N LEU A 313 19.12 -16.49 -7.04
CA LEU A 313 20.08 -16.55 -8.14
C LEU A 313 20.83 -15.23 -8.28
N PRO A 314 22.14 -15.24 -8.61
CA PRO A 314 22.96 -16.42 -8.94
C PRO A 314 23.47 -17.23 -7.73
N SER A 315 23.37 -16.72 -6.50
CA SER A 315 24.03 -17.29 -5.31
C SER A 315 23.69 -18.75 -4.96
N GLU A 316 22.46 -19.21 -5.20
CA GLU A 316 22.00 -20.58 -4.94
C GLU A 316 21.81 -21.39 -6.24
N TYR A 317 22.43 -20.99 -7.37
CA TYR A 317 22.20 -21.59 -8.70
C TYR A 317 22.43 -23.11 -8.75
N ALA A 318 23.53 -23.61 -8.18
CA ALA A 318 23.81 -25.04 -8.16
C ALA A 318 22.72 -25.84 -7.40
N MET A 319 22.30 -25.34 -6.23
CA MET A 319 21.23 -25.94 -5.43
C MET A 319 19.88 -25.93 -6.16
N PHE A 320 19.59 -24.86 -6.90
CA PHE A 320 18.40 -24.76 -7.74
C PHE A 320 18.44 -25.77 -8.90
N VAL A 321 19.57 -25.91 -9.59
CA VAL A 321 19.72 -26.86 -10.71
C VAL A 321 19.56 -28.31 -10.24
N GLU A 322 20.08 -28.66 -9.06
CA GLU A 322 19.84 -29.98 -8.46
C GLU A 322 18.36 -30.23 -8.14
N GLU A 323 17.71 -29.28 -7.47
CA GLU A 323 16.29 -29.35 -7.12
C GLU A 323 15.42 -29.45 -8.38
N PHE A 324 15.68 -28.65 -9.41
CA PHE A 324 14.96 -28.67 -10.68
C PHE A 324 15.13 -30.02 -11.42
N LYS A 325 16.33 -30.62 -11.40
CA LYS A 325 16.57 -31.95 -11.97
C LYS A 325 15.81 -33.06 -11.23
N LYS A 326 15.72 -32.97 -9.90
CA LYS A 326 14.99 -33.92 -9.03
C LYS A 326 13.47 -33.73 -9.12
N HIS A 327 13.01 -32.49 -9.26
CA HIS A 327 11.61 -32.10 -9.20
C HIS A 327 11.27 -31.11 -10.34
N GLN A 328 11.08 -31.67 -11.54
CA GLN A 328 10.65 -30.92 -12.71
C GLN A 328 9.29 -30.24 -12.50
N GLY A 329 9.03 -29.19 -13.27
CA GLY A 329 7.77 -28.45 -13.25
C GLY A 329 7.98 -26.96 -13.50
N VAL A 330 6.93 -26.18 -13.27
CA VAL A 330 6.95 -24.73 -13.47
C VAL A 330 7.51 -24.02 -12.23
N TRP A 331 8.40 -23.06 -12.46
CA TRP A 331 8.95 -22.14 -11.46
C TRP A 331 8.71 -20.70 -11.92
N ILE A 332 8.59 -19.78 -10.96
CA ILE A 332 8.44 -18.34 -11.19
C ILE A 332 9.73 -17.63 -10.81
N MET A 333 10.20 -16.77 -11.69
CA MET A 333 11.33 -15.88 -11.44
C MET A 333 10.81 -14.47 -11.15
N LYS A 334 11.27 -13.90 -10.02
CA LYS A 334 10.95 -12.55 -9.57
C LYS A 334 12.26 -11.77 -9.35
N PRO A 335 12.45 -10.57 -9.93
CA PRO A 335 13.58 -9.71 -9.59
C PRO A 335 13.50 -9.23 -8.13
N ILE A 336 14.65 -8.98 -7.48
CA ILE A 336 14.68 -8.31 -6.17
C ILE A 336 14.61 -6.79 -6.37
N GLY A 337 13.75 -6.11 -5.60
CA GLY A 337 13.66 -4.65 -5.57
C GLY A 337 12.82 -3.99 -6.68
N LYS A 338 12.29 -4.75 -7.64
CA LYS A 338 11.30 -4.25 -8.62
C LYS A 338 9.88 -4.57 -8.17
N ALA A 339 8.98 -3.59 -8.29
CA ALA A 339 7.58 -3.70 -7.90
C ALA A 339 6.63 -3.97 -9.10
N GLN A 340 5.32 -3.94 -8.85
CA GLN A 340 4.24 -3.97 -9.86
C GLN A 340 4.16 -5.25 -10.74
N GLY A 341 5.08 -6.20 -10.59
CA GLY A 341 5.19 -7.41 -11.42
C GLY A 341 6.12 -7.26 -12.64
N LYS A 342 6.79 -6.10 -12.78
CA LYS A 342 7.74 -5.84 -13.88
C LYS A 342 8.93 -6.81 -13.79
N GLY A 343 9.21 -7.53 -14.88
CA GLY A 343 10.29 -8.52 -14.96
C GLY A 343 9.97 -9.91 -14.35
N ILE A 344 8.73 -10.19 -13.96
CA ILE A 344 8.33 -11.54 -13.50
C ILE A 344 8.01 -12.44 -14.70
N PHE A 345 8.57 -13.66 -14.74
CA PHE A 345 8.32 -14.66 -15.78
C PHE A 345 8.30 -16.10 -15.24
N LEU A 346 7.73 -17.03 -16.02
CA LEU A 346 7.71 -18.45 -15.70
C LEU A 346 8.77 -19.22 -16.50
N ILE A 347 9.38 -20.22 -15.85
CA ILE A 347 10.36 -21.13 -16.48
C ILE A 347 9.91 -22.59 -16.34
N THR A 348 10.20 -23.36 -17.39
CA THR A 348 9.94 -24.80 -17.52
C THR A 348 11.16 -25.58 -18.02
N LYS A 349 12.25 -24.88 -18.41
CA LYS A 349 13.51 -25.47 -18.85
C LYS A 349 14.70 -24.67 -18.31
N LEU A 350 15.75 -25.36 -17.84
CA LEU A 350 16.97 -24.72 -17.31
C LEU A 350 17.70 -23.83 -18.34
N SER A 351 17.49 -24.05 -19.64
CA SER A 351 18.05 -23.19 -20.69
C SER A 351 17.54 -21.75 -20.64
N GLN A 352 16.36 -21.50 -20.04
CA GLN A 352 15.79 -20.16 -19.87
C GLN A 352 16.51 -19.32 -18.79
N ILE A 353 17.47 -19.91 -18.06
CA ILE A 353 18.21 -19.23 -16.97
C ILE A 353 19.73 -19.33 -17.11
N ASN A 354 20.24 -19.54 -18.33
CA ASN A 354 21.68 -19.69 -18.57
C ASN A 354 22.48 -18.45 -18.15
N ASP A 355 21.87 -17.26 -18.20
CA ASP A 355 22.53 -15.98 -17.87
C ASP A 355 22.90 -15.88 -16.39
N TRP A 356 22.15 -16.56 -15.51
CA TRP A 356 22.39 -16.64 -14.06
C TRP A 356 23.43 -17.71 -13.65
N ARG A 357 24.13 -18.35 -14.60
CA ARG A 357 25.27 -19.22 -14.31
C ARG A 357 26.44 -18.40 -13.75
N GLY A 358 27.08 -18.90 -12.69
CA GLY A 358 28.18 -18.21 -12.02
C GLY A 358 29.41 -17.98 -12.89
N ASP A 359 29.64 -18.84 -13.88
CA ASP A 359 30.84 -18.87 -14.72
C ASP A 359 30.90 -17.73 -15.76
N ASN A 360 29.78 -17.07 -16.04
CA ASN A 360 29.68 -15.91 -16.94
C ASN A 360 30.47 -14.69 -16.42
N ARG A 361 31.02 -14.75 -15.20
CA ARG A 361 31.90 -13.73 -14.59
C ARG A 361 33.33 -13.69 -15.15
N THR A 362 33.66 -14.56 -16.11
CA THR A 362 35.02 -14.72 -16.64
C THR A 362 35.43 -13.70 -17.73
N GLN A 363 34.53 -12.79 -18.13
CA GLN A 363 34.88 -11.64 -19.00
C GLN A 363 34.60 -10.32 -18.27
N GLY A 364 35.67 -9.59 -17.92
CA GLY A 364 35.67 -8.44 -17.00
C GLY A 364 35.03 -7.14 -17.50
N THR A 365 34.08 -7.23 -18.43
CA THR A 365 33.37 -6.08 -19.05
C THR A 365 31.85 -6.20 -18.97
N SER A 366 31.30 -7.34 -18.54
CA SER A 366 29.86 -7.53 -18.38
C SER A 366 29.35 -6.99 -17.02
N PRO A 367 28.19 -6.30 -16.98
CA PRO A 367 27.61 -5.84 -15.72
C PRO A 367 27.20 -7.02 -14.82
N PRO A 368 27.16 -6.84 -13.49
CA PRO A 368 26.76 -7.91 -12.57
C PRO A 368 25.31 -8.33 -12.84
N VAL A 369 25.10 -9.64 -13.03
CA VAL A 369 23.79 -10.24 -13.33
C VAL A 369 22.78 -9.87 -12.23
N GLU A 370 21.61 -9.36 -12.64
CA GLU A 370 20.53 -8.96 -11.73
C GLU A 370 20.13 -10.12 -10.81
N THR A 371 19.93 -9.83 -9.52
CA THR A 371 19.63 -10.87 -8.53
C THR A 371 18.13 -11.20 -8.54
N TYR A 372 17.80 -12.47 -8.72
CA TYR A 372 16.41 -12.96 -8.81
C TYR A 372 16.10 -13.97 -7.71
N VAL A 373 14.86 -13.96 -7.26
CA VAL A 373 14.23 -15.04 -6.50
C VAL A 373 13.58 -16.00 -7.50
N VAL A 374 14.03 -17.25 -7.53
CA VAL A 374 13.35 -18.34 -8.26
C VAL A 374 12.57 -19.20 -7.25
N GLN A 375 11.28 -19.38 -7.50
CA GLN A 375 10.32 -19.95 -6.55
C GLN A 375 9.45 -21.00 -7.24
N ARG A 376 9.12 -22.11 -6.57
CA ARG A 376 8.27 -23.15 -7.17
C ARG A 376 6.88 -22.58 -7.40
N TYR A 377 6.38 -22.68 -8.62
CA TYR A 377 5.07 -22.13 -8.95
C TYR A 377 3.95 -22.98 -8.35
N VAL A 378 2.99 -22.33 -7.68
CA VAL A 378 1.74 -22.94 -7.24
C VAL A 378 0.88 -23.18 -8.49
N ALA A 379 0.98 -24.38 -9.04
CA ALA A 379 0.39 -24.78 -10.32
C ALA A 379 -1.09 -25.19 -10.23
N ASN A 380 -1.58 -25.45 -9.01
CA ASN A 380 -2.97 -25.82 -8.73
C ASN A 380 -3.61 -24.82 -7.74
N PRO A 381 -3.68 -23.51 -8.06
CA PRO A 381 -4.31 -22.52 -7.19
C PRO A 381 -5.82 -22.79 -7.06
N TYR A 382 -6.41 -22.34 -5.96
CA TYR A 382 -7.87 -22.31 -5.81
C TYR A 382 -8.46 -21.30 -6.81
N LEU A 383 -9.51 -21.72 -7.53
CA LEU A 383 -10.12 -20.91 -8.59
C LEU A 383 -11.56 -20.51 -8.24
N VAL A 384 -11.90 -19.25 -8.54
CA VAL A 384 -13.27 -18.73 -8.51
C VAL A 384 -13.68 -18.38 -9.94
N GLY A 385 -14.77 -18.96 -10.44
CA GLY A 385 -15.19 -18.77 -11.85
C GLY A 385 -14.15 -19.22 -12.89
N GLY A 386 -13.18 -20.05 -12.51
CA GLY A 386 -12.02 -20.42 -13.33
C GLY A 386 -10.90 -19.37 -13.38
N LYS A 387 -10.96 -18.30 -12.57
CA LYS A 387 -9.93 -17.26 -12.44
C LYS A 387 -9.04 -17.51 -11.23
N LYS A 388 -7.75 -17.19 -11.36
CA LYS A 388 -6.76 -17.26 -10.29
C LYS A 388 -6.84 -16.00 -9.43
N PHE A 389 -6.52 -16.11 -8.15
CA PHE A 389 -6.35 -14.95 -7.27
C PHE A 389 -5.24 -15.14 -6.22
N ASP A 390 -4.82 -14.03 -5.64
CA ASP A 390 -4.17 -13.95 -4.33
C ASP A 390 -5.03 -13.09 -3.39
N MET A 391 -4.74 -13.11 -2.08
CA MET A 391 -5.32 -12.21 -1.10
C MET A 391 -4.28 -11.24 -0.56
N ARG A 392 -4.61 -9.94 -0.56
CA ARG A 392 -3.93 -8.90 0.21
C ARG A 392 -4.59 -8.78 1.59
N LEU A 393 -3.83 -9.12 2.62
CA LEU A 393 -4.19 -9.01 4.03
C LEU A 393 -3.28 -8.00 4.73
N TYR A 394 -3.64 -7.58 5.95
CA TYR A 394 -2.88 -6.57 6.70
C TYR A 394 -2.65 -7.02 8.15
N ALA A 395 -1.42 -6.85 8.63
CA ALA A 395 -1.02 -7.13 10.01
C ALA A 395 -0.20 -5.96 10.57
N LEU A 396 -0.63 -5.42 11.71
CA LEU A 396 0.07 -4.40 12.47
C LEU A 396 0.94 -5.07 13.54
N VAL A 397 2.22 -4.73 13.59
CA VAL A 397 3.12 -5.08 14.69
C VAL A 397 3.46 -3.82 15.48
N THR A 398 3.18 -3.83 16.78
CA THR A 398 3.45 -2.70 17.69
C THR A 398 4.71 -2.90 18.52
N SER A 399 5.19 -4.14 18.65
CA SER A 399 6.45 -4.49 19.30
C SER A 399 6.92 -5.86 18.82
N PHE A 400 8.24 -6.03 18.71
CA PHE A 400 8.91 -7.32 18.55
C PHE A 400 9.56 -7.83 19.86
N SER A 401 9.57 -7.03 20.94
CA SER A 401 10.12 -7.42 22.24
C SER A 401 9.34 -6.82 23.42
N PRO A 402 8.36 -7.56 23.99
CA PRO A 402 7.83 -8.84 23.50
C PRO A 402 7.02 -8.67 22.20
N LEU A 403 6.79 -9.76 21.47
CA LEU A 403 6.04 -9.71 20.21
C LEU A 403 4.55 -9.39 20.44
N GLU A 404 4.05 -8.35 19.77
CA GLU A 404 2.64 -7.94 19.77
C GLU A 404 2.12 -7.72 18.34
N VAL A 405 1.09 -8.48 17.96
CA VAL A 405 0.59 -8.58 16.58
C VAL A 405 -0.93 -8.45 16.56
N TYR A 406 -1.41 -7.51 15.75
CA TYR A 406 -2.81 -7.33 15.42
C TYR A 406 -3.03 -7.67 13.95
N ILE A 407 -4.10 -8.40 13.60
CA ILE A 407 -4.47 -8.69 12.21
C ILE A 407 -5.76 -7.95 11.88
N TYR A 408 -5.82 -7.30 10.72
CA TYR A 408 -7.05 -6.66 10.26
C TYR A 408 -7.99 -7.71 9.66
N ARG A 409 -9.24 -7.74 10.12
CA ARG A 409 -10.36 -8.57 9.63
C ARG A 409 -10.63 -8.34 8.16
N GLY A 410 -10.41 -7.10 7.69
CA GLY A 410 -10.60 -6.69 6.31
C GLY A 410 -9.39 -6.97 5.41
N GLY A 411 -9.65 -7.07 4.11
CA GLY A 411 -8.65 -7.32 3.07
C GLY A 411 -9.34 -7.45 1.72
N PHE A 412 -8.60 -7.79 0.66
CA PHE A 412 -9.20 -8.09 -0.65
C PHE A 412 -8.45 -9.18 -1.41
N ALA A 413 -9.20 -9.96 -2.17
CA ALA A 413 -8.67 -10.83 -3.21
C ALA A 413 -8.41 -10.05 -4.50
N ARG A 414 -7.33 -10.34 -5.22
CA ARG A 414 -6.98 -9.79 -6.55
C ARG A 414 -7.07 -10.89 -7.60
N PHE A 415 -8.00 -10.78 -8.55
CA PHE A 415 -8.24 -11.79 -9.58
C PHE A 415 -7.47 -11.50 -10.88
N THR A 416 -7.21 -12.57 -11.65
CA THR A 416 -6.84 -12.47 -13.06
C THR A 416 -8.07 -12.13 -13.92
N ASN A 417 -7.89 -11.32 -14.96
CA ASN A 417 -8.96 -11.05 -15.93
C ASN A 417 -9.20 -12.26 -16.83
N THR A 418 -8.12 -12.93 -17.26
CA THR A 418 -8.17 -14.20 -18.00
C THR A 418 -8.45 -15.38 -17.07
N ARG A 419 -9.08 -16.44 -17.59
CA ARG A 419 -9.18 -17.74 -16.90
C ARG A 419 -7.80 -18.37 -16.73
N TYR A 420 -7.63 -19.14 -15.66
CA TYR A 420 -6.39 -19.85 -15.38
C TYR A 420 -6.21 -21.04 -16.33
N SER A 421 -4.97 -21.23 -16.78
CA SER A 421 -4.54 -22.33 -17.65
C SER A 421 -3.11 -22.73 -17.29
N MET A 422 -2.73 -23.95 -17.63
CA MET A 422 -1.35 -24.46 -17.52
C MET A 422 -0.87 -25.10 -18.85
N ASN A 423 -1.57 -24.83 -19.96
CA ASN A 423 -1.16 -25.28 -21.29
C ASN A 423 0.19 -24.65 -21.68
N SER A 424 1.01 -25.35 -22.45
CA SER A 424 2.35 -24.90 -22.85
C SER A 424 2.37 -23.58 -23.64
N THR A 425 1.29 -23.27 -24.36
CA THR A 425 1.03 -22.00 -25.05
C THR A 425 0.81 -20.82 -24.10
N ASP A 426 0.32 -21.10 -22.89
CA ASP A 426 -0.28 -20.11 -22.00
C ASP A 426 0.70 -19.70 -20.89
N ILE A 427 1.74 -20.51 -20.62
CA ILE A 427 2.74 -20.31 -19.55
C ILE A 427 3.52 -18.98 -19.67
N SER A 428 3.67 -18.43 -20.88
CA SER A 428 4.28 -17.11 -21.10
C SER A 428 3.32 -15.94 -20.87
N ASN A 429 2.01 -16.19 -20.78
CA ASN A 429 0.98 -15.16 -20.68
C ASN A 429 0.85 -14.64 -19.24
N THR A 430 1.44 -13.48 -18.97
CA THR A 430 1.41 -12.84 -17.65
C THR A 430 0.00 -12.55 -17.13
N PHE A 431 -0.98 -12.28 -18.01
CA PHE A 431 -2.37 -12.03 -17.61
C PHE A 431 -3.07 -13.26 -17.01
N ILE A 432 -2.64 -14.47 -17.36
CA ILE A 432 -3.15 -15.75 -16.82
C ILE A 432 -2.50 -16.06 -15.46
N HIS A 433 -1.23 -15.66 -15.29
CA HIS A 433 -0.39 -16.17 -14.21
C HIS A 433 -0.10 -15.18 -13.07
N LEU A 434 -0.22 -13.87 -13.30
CA LEU A 434 0.12 -12.79 -12.37
C LEU A 434 -1.11 -11.92 -12.04
N THR A 435 -1.38 -11.71 -10.76
CA THR A 435 -2.58 -11.03 -10.22
C THR A 435 -2.38 -9.54 -9.94
N ASN A 436 -1.18 -9.00 -10.21
CA ASN A 436 -0.85 -7.60 -9.96
C ASN A 436 -1.73 -6.65 -10.80
N VAL A 437 -2.42 -5.71 -10.13
CA VAL A 437 -3.34 -4.76 -10.78
C VAL A 437 -2.67 -3.95 -11.90
N ALA A 438 -1.38 -3.64 -11.79
CA ALA A 438 -0.64 -2.94 -12.84
C ALA A 438 -0.52 -3.74 -14.16
N ILE A 439 -0.50 -5.07 -14.08
CA ILE A 439 -0.55 -5.96 -15.26
C ILE A 439 -2.00 -6.12 -15.70
N GLN A 440 -2.93 -6.37 -14.78
CA GLN A 440 -4.33 -6.61 -15.13
C GLN A 440 -5.03 -5.38 -15.73
N LYS A 441 -4.57 -4.15 -15.41
CA LYS A 441 -5.05 -2.90 -16.02
C LYS A 441 -4.81 -2.80 -17.54
N THR A 442 -3.79 -3.48 -18.09
CA THR A 442 -3.47 -3.37 -19.53
C THR A 442 -4.18 -4.42 -20.39
N SER A 443 -5.06 -5.25 -19.80
CA SER A 443 -5.93 -6.14 -20.57
C SER A 443 -7.23 -5.45 -20.96
N GLU A 444 -7.68 -5.65 -22.20
CA GLU A 444 -8.95 -5.14 -22.77
C GLU A 444 -10.18 -5.45 -21.90
N ASN A 445 -10.14 -6.53 -21.10
CA ASN A 445 -11.24 -7.00 -20.27
C ASN A 445 -11.20 -6.47 -18.80
N TYR A 446 -10.47 -5.39 -18.52
CA TYR A 446 -10.37 -4.81 -17.17
C TYR A 446 -11.64 -4.03 -16.78
N ASN A 447 -12.46 -4.61 -15.88
CA ASN A 447 -13.58 -3.90 -15.28
C ASN A 447 -13.07 -2.84 -14.28
N SER A 448 -13.21 -1.57 -14.62
CA SER A 448 -12.76 -0.42 -13.81
C SER A 448 -13.57 -0.20 -12.54
N GLN A 449 -14.86 -0.56 -12.51
CA GLN A 449 -15.76 -0.33 -11.37
C GLN A 449 -15.42 -1.23 -10.17
N HIS A 450 -15.09 -2.50 -10.43
CA HIS A 450 -14.68 -3.48 -9.41
C HIS A 450 -13.16 -3.67 -9.30
N GLY A 451 -12.39 -3.20 -10.29
CA GLY A 451 -10.92 -3.23 -10.30
C GLY A 451 -10.29 -4.62 -10.21
N GLY A 452 -11.04 -5.68 -10.58
CA GLY A 452 -10.62 -7.07 -10.43
C GLY A 452 -10.51 -7.56 -8.97
N LYS A 453 -11.17 -6.89 -8.01
CA LYS A 453 -11.13 -7.23 -6.58
C LYS A 453 -12.44 -7.80 -6.05
N TRP A 454 -12.34 -8.64 -5.01
CA TRP A 454 -13.43 -8.89 -4.04
C TRP A 454 -12.93 -8.60 -2.63
N ASP A 455 -13.81 -8.07 -1.78
CA ASP A 455 -13.55 -7.91 -0.34
C ASP A 455 -13.42 -9.28 0.34
N LEU A 456 -12.53 -9.39 1.32
CA LEU A 456 -12.19 -10.66 1.97
C LEU A 456 -13.40 -11.35 2.60
N HIS A 457 -14.37 -10.58 3.11
CA HIS A 457 -15.61 -11.11 3.67
C HIS A 457 -16.46 -11.84 2.62
N ASN A 458 -16.60 -11.24 1.43
CA ASN A 458 -17.33 -11.83 0.31
C ASN A 458 -16.66 -13.12 -0.18
N LEU A 459 -15.32 -13.17 -0.20
CA LEU A 459 -14.58 -14.40 -0.46
C LEU A 459 -14.82 -15.46 0.63
N LYS A 460 -14.73 -15.10 1.92
CA LYS A 460 -14.95 -16.06 3.03
C LYS A 460 -16.35 -16.67 2.95
N CYS A 461 -17.38 -15.85 2.71
CA CYS A 461 -18.76 -16.32 2.55
C CYS A 461 -18.94 -17.22 1.32
N PHE A 462 -18.37 -16.85 0.15
CA PHE A 462 -18.39 -17.71 -1.04
C PHE A 462 -17.71 -19.07 -0.80
N MET A 463 -16.59 -19.08 -0.07
CA MET A 463 -15.89 -20.31 0.26
C MET A 463 -16.68 -21.16 1.28
N MET A 464 -17.26 -20.56 2.32
CA MET A 464 -18.09 -21.26 3.31
C MET A 464 -19.32 -21.90 2.67
N ALA A 465 -19.98 -21.21 1.74
CA ALA A 465 -21.13 -21.74 1.00
C ALA A 465 -20.77 -22.94 0.09
N LYS A 466 -19.50 -23.10 -0.29
CA LYS A 466 -19.03 -24.17 -1.19
C LYS A 466 -18.33 -25.34 -0.48
N HIS A 467 -17.65 -25.08 0.64
CA HIS A 467 -16.80 -26.07 1.34
C HIS A 467 -17.25 -26.36 2.78
N GLY A 468 -18.34 -25.73 3.24
CA GLY A 468 -18.77 -25.77 4.64
C GLY A 468 -18.07 -24.72 5.50
N VAL A 469 -18.71 -24.39 6.63
CA VAL A 469 -18.26 -23.33 7.55
C VAL A 469 -16.93 -23.71 8.21
N ASP A 470 -16.87 -24.90 8.81
CA ASP A 470 -15.76 -25.32 9.67
C ASP A 470 -14.42 -25.41 8.92
N ARG A 471 -14.40 -26.04 7.73
CA ARG A 471 -13.17 -26.17 6.92
C ARG A 471 -12.60 -24.82 6.49
N VAL A 472 -13.47 -23.83 6.28
CA VAL A 472 -13.07 -22.47 5.86
C VAL A 472 -12.69 -21.61 7.05
N ASP A 473 -13.29 -21.83 8.23
CA ASP A 473 -12.78 -21.24 9.48
C ASP A 473 -11.38 -21.79 9.83
N ASP A 474 -11.16 -23.10 9.65
CA ASP A 474 -9.82 -23.72 9.76
C ASP A 474 -8.83 -23.07 8.79
N LEU A 475 -9.16 -22.94 7.49
CA LEU A 475 -8.32 -22.25 6.52
C LEU A 475 -7.98 -20.81 6.94
N PHE A 476 -8.97 -20.04 7.42
CA PHE A 476 -8.72 -18.65 7.84
C PHE A 476 -7.90 -18.56 9.13
N PHE A 477 -7.98 -19.56 10.01
CA PHE A 477 -7.08 -19.72 11.14
C PHE A 477 -5.66 -20.15 10.71
N GLU A 478 -5.53 -21.09 9.75
CA GLU A 478 -4.24 -21.45 9.14
C GLU A 478 -3.54 -20.22 8.53
N ILE A 479 -4.29 -19.35 7.84
CA ILE A 479 -3.80 -18.07 7.29
C ILE A 479 -3.28 -17.13 8.40
N GLN A 480 -4.00 -16.99 9.50
CA GLN A 480 -3.54 -16.27 10.69
C GLN A 480 -2.26 -16.89 11.27
N CYS A 481 -2.17 -18.23 11.32
CA CYS A 481 -0.97 -18.94 11.77
C CYS A 481 0.24 -18.72 10.83
N VAL A 482 0.03 -18.60 9.51
CA VAL A 482 1.06 -18.26 8.52
C VAL A 482 1.64 -16.86 8.77
N ILE A 483 0.76 -15.87 9.00
CA ILE A 483 1.17 -14.51 9.35
C ILE A 483 2.05 -14.53 10.61
N ILE A 484 1.55 -15.12 11.70
CA ILE A 484 2.26 -15.16 13.00
C ILE A 484 3.61 -15.89 12.89
N LYS A 485 3.69 -17.04 12.22
CA LYS A 485 4.97 -17.76 12.01
C LYS A 485 6.00 -16.94 11.23
N SER A 486 5.57 -16.17 10.24
CA SER A 486 6.50 -15.35 9.46
C SER A 486 7.14 -14.26 10.32
N LEU A 487 6.37 -13.65 11.24
CA LEU A 487 6.87 -12.66 12.20
C LEU A 487 7.78 -13.30 13.25
N LEU A 488 7.45 -14.49 13.77
CA LEU A 488 8.33 -15.27 14.64
C LEU A 488 9.69 -15.63 13.98
N SER A 489 9.75 -15.72 12.64
CA SER A 489 11.02 -15.95 11.92
C SER A 489 11.96 -14.74 11.92
N VAL A 490 11.45 -13.54 12.21
CA VAL A 490 12.20 -12.27 12.24
C VAL A 490 12.25 -11.58 13.61
N GLU A 491 11.46 -12.04 14.58
CA GLU A 491 11.40 -11.58 15.98
C GLU A 491 12.79 -11.32 16.59
N LYS A 492 13.72 -12.27 16.46
CA LYS A 492 15.07 -12.20 17.04
C LYS A 492 16.11 -11.52 16.12
N ILE A 493 15.66 -10.78 15.13
CA ILE A 493 16.48 -10.13 14.09
C ILE A 493 16.12 -8.64 13.96
N ILE A 494 14.84 -8.30 14.08
CA ILE A 494 14.38 -6.90 14.07
C ILE A 494 14.75 -6.23 15.40
N ILE A 495 15.35 -5.04 15.30
CA ILE A 495 15.65 -4.21 16.47
C ILE A 495 14.33 -3.56 16.92
N ASN A 496 13.83 -4.00 18.08
CA ASN A 496 12.64 -3.41 18.69
C ASN A 496 12.97 -2.00 19.23
N ASP A 497 12.21 -1.00 18.81
CA ASP A 497 12.30 0.38 19.29
C ASP A 497 10.88 0.85 19.60
N LYS A 498 10.64 1.31 20.83
CA LYS A 498 9.30 1.65 21.36
C LYS A 498 8.60 2.81 20.62
N HIS A 499 9.33 3.54 19.79
CA HIS A 499 8.78 4.60 18.94
C HIS A 499 8.31 4.05 17.59
N CYS A 500 8.67 2.82 17.23
CA CYS A 500 8.35 2.19 15.96
C CYS A 500 7.12 1.28 16.09
N PHE A 501 6.33 1.23 15.03
CA PHE A 501 5.35 0.20 14.72
C PHE A 501 5.45 -0.09 13.22
N GLU A 502 4.85 -1.16 12.70
CA GLU A 502 4.87 -1.42 11.26
C GLU A 502 3.60 -2.15 10.78
N LEU A 503 3.07 -1.72 9.63
CA LEU A 503 1.84 -2.25 9.02
C LEU A 503 2.18 -3.07 7.77
N TYR A 504 2.34 -4.38 7.94
CA TYR A 504 2.71 -5.29 6.87
C TYR A 504 1.52 -5.65 5.96
N GLY A 505 1.74 -5.61 4.65
CA GLY A 505 0.82 -6.16 3.65
C GLY A 505 1.22 -7.59 3.25
N TYR A 506 0.40 -8.55 3.61
CA TYR A 506 0.62 -9.98 3.34
C TYR A 506 -0.05 -10.41 2.03
N ASP A 507 0.68 -11.18 1.21
CA ASP A 507 0.16 -11.77 -0.02
C ASP A 507 0.09 -13.28 0.14
N ILE A 508 -1.12 -13.80 0.22
CA ILE A 508 -1.36 -15.23 0.46
C ILE A 508 -2.24 -15.81 -0.66
N MET A 509 -1.79 -16.91 -1.23
CA MET A 509 -2.53 -17.72 -2.20
C MET A 509 -3.13 -18.93 -1.51
N ILE A 510 -4.29 -19.40 -1.98
CA ILE A 510 -4.89 -20.65 -1.53
C ILE A 510 -4.77 -21.64 -2.69
N ASP A 511 -4.46 -22.91 -2.42
CA ASP A 511 -4.44 -23.96 -3.45
C ASP A 511 -5.74 -24.80 -3.48
N GLN A 512 -5.83 -25.71 -4.45
CA GLN A 512 -7.00 -26.58 -4.65
C GLN A 512 -7.39 -27.42 -3.40
N GLU A 513 -6.44 -27.71 -2.52
CA GLU A 513 -6.61 -28.50 -1.29
C GLU A 513 -6.97 -27.61 -0.07
N LEU A 514 -7.18 -26.32 -0.33
CA LEU A 514 -7.42 -25.27 0.67
C LEU A 514 -6.25 -25.09 1.63
N LYS A 515 -5.01 -25.25 1.16
CA LYS A 515 -3.80 -24.88 1.92
C LYS A 515 -3.36 -23.45 1.59
N PRO A 516 -3.03 -22.62 2.59
CA PRO A 516 -2.51 -21.27 2.37
C PRO A 516 -1.00 -21.25 2.10
N TRP A 517 -0.60 -20.44 1.13
CA TRP A 517 0.78 -20.23 0.69
C TRP A 517 1.16 -18.76 0.73
N LEU A 518 2.18 -18.43 1.52
CA LEU A 518 2.79 -17.10 1.57
C LEU A 518 3.62 -16.84 0.30
N LEU A 519 3.28 -15.76 -0.42
CA LEU A 519 3.98 -15.35 -1.65
C LEU A 519 5.00 -14.25 -1.42
N GLU A 520 4.65 -13.25 -0.61
CA GLU A 520 5.46 -12.09 -0.23
C GLU A 520 4.88 -11.41 1.03
N VAL A 521 5.70 -10.62 1.72
CA VAL A 521 5.29 -9.69 2.78
C VAL A 521 5.88 -8.34 2.44
N ASN A 522 5.03 -7.33 2.34
CA ASN A 522 5.39 -5.95 2.02
C ASN A 522 5.47 -5.16 3.33
N ALA A 523 6.63 -4.58 3.65
CA ALA A 523 6.84 -3.62 4.74
C ALA A 523 6.13 -2.28 4.46
N SER A 524 6.07 -1.89 3.17
CA SER A 524 5.45 -0.66 2.69
C SER A 524 4.28 -0.97 1.72
N PRO A 525 3.14 -1.51 2.20
CA PRO A 525 2.02 -1.81 1.33
C PRO A 525 1.42 -0.55 0.71
N SER A 526 1.01 -0.65 -0.57
CA SER A 526 0.37 0.49 -1.25
C SER A 526 -0.98 0.86 -0.62
N LEU A 527 -1.00 2.03 0.01
CA LEU A 527 -2.17 2.66 0.64
C LEU A 527 -2.85 3.71 -0.27
N SER A 528 -2.35 3.94 -1.48
CA SER A 528 -3.14 4.64 -2.52
C SER A 528 -4.33 3.77 -2.93
N ALA A 529 -5.50 4.37 -3.15
CA ALA A 529 -6.76 3.66 -3.36
C ALA A 529 -7.30 3.84 -4.79
N ASN A 530 -7.66 2.73 -5.43
CA ASN A 530 -8.10 2.73 -6.84
C ASN A 530 -9.63 2.63 -7.03
N THR A 531 -10.38 2.37 -5.95
CA THR A 531 -11.85 2.25 -5.94
C THR A 531 -12.40 2.79 -4.62
N ALA A 532 -13.70 3.10 -4.58
CA ALA A 532 -14.36 3.55 -3.34
C ALA A 532 -14.27 2.51 -2.20
N SER A 533 -14.35 1.22 -2.51
CA SER A 533 -14.17 0.13 -1.53
C SER A 533 -12.74 0.05 -0.99
N ASP A 534 -11.74 0.13 -1.88
CA ASP A 534 -10.32 0.15 -1.49
C ASP A 534 -10.00 1.38 -0.62
N TYR A 535 -10.64 2.52 -0.92
CA TYR A 535 -10.52 3.75 -0.14
C TYR A 535 -11.16 3.63 1.24
N GLN A 536 -12.38 3.11 1.33
CA GLN A 536 -13.08 2.86 2.60
C GLN A 536 -12.31 1.88 3.47
N LEU A 537 -11.89 0.74 2.92
CA LEU A 537 -11.11 -0.30 3.60
C LEU A 537 -9.83 0.28 4.19
N LYS A 538 -9.05 1.02 3.39
CA LYS A 538 -7.76 1.59 3.81
C LYS A 538 -7.93 2.74 4.80
N CYS A 539 -8.92 3.62 4.63
CA CYS A 539 -9.20 4.68 5.59
C CYS A 539 -9.68 4.12 6.93
N GLY A 540 -10.58 3.13 6.94
CA GLY A 540 -11.04 2.47 8.16
C GLY A 540 -9.89 1.77 8.89
N MET A 541 -9.11 0.98 8.16
CA MET A 541 -7.91 0.31 8.69
C MET A 541 -6.94 1.30 9.31
N LEU A 542 -6.55 2.36 8.57
CA LEU A 542 -5.59 3.34 9.09
C LEU A 542 -6.16 4.12 10.28
N TYR A 543 -7.47 4.39 10.30
CA TYR A 543 -8.10 5.07 11.42
C TYR A 543 -8.03 4.22 12.68
N GLU A 544 -8.46 2.96 12.63
CA GLU A 544 -8.43 2.03 13.76
C GLU A 544 -7.01 1.64 14.18
N MET A 545 -6.08 1.51 13.23
CA MET A 545 -4.66 1.29 13.50
C MET A 545 -4.11 2.40 14.40
N LEU A 546 -4.50 3.65 14.17
CA LEU A 546 -4.08 4.79 14.99
C LEU A 546 -4.78 4.84 16.38
N ASP A 547 -5.91 4.14 16.59
CA ASP A 547 -6.45 3.92 17.94
C ASP A 547 -5.58 2.95 18.74
N ILE A 548 -4.96 1.96 18.07
CA ILE A 548 -4.04 1.00 18.71
C ILE A 548 -2.69 1.65 19.07
N ILE A 549 -2.17 2.53 18.21
CA ILE A 549 -0.91 3.27 18.48
C ILE A 549 -1.06 4.31 19.61
N ASP A 550 -2.29 4.74 19.91
CA ASP A 550 -2.68 5.69 20.97
C ASP A 550 -1.80 6.95 21.09
N VAL A 551 -1.50 7.59 19.95
CA VAL A 551 -0.76 8.87 19.90
C VAL A 551 -1.47 9.95 20.74
N GLU A 552 -2.81 9.92 20.75
CA GLU A 552 -3.66 10.86 21.48
C GLU A 552 -3.71 10.59 23.00
N ASN A 553 -3.08 9.50 23.49
CA ASN A 553 -3.00 9.09 24.90
C ASN A 553 -4.37 8.87 25.58
N MET A 554 -5.36 8.42 24.81
CA MET A 554 -6.77 8.29 25.18
C MET A 554 -7.10 6.95 25.85
N ASN A 555 -6.34 5.88 25.58
CA ASN A 555 -6.70 4.53 26.05
C ASN A 555 -6.37 4.28 27.53
N LYS A 556 -5.71 5.22 28.21
CA LYS A 556 -5.34 5.17 29.64
C LYS A 556 -6.53 5.06 30.62
N SER A 557 -7.77 5.14 30.14
CA SER A 557 -8.99 5.11 30.95
C SER A 557 -10.07 4.14 30.43
N ALA A 558 -9.81 3.33 29.40
CA ALA A 558 -10.83 2.55 28.69
C ALA A 558 -10.49 1.05 28.61
N GLY A 559 -10.96 0.28 29.58
CA GLY A 559 -10.85 -1.19 29.59
C GLY A 559 -11.80 -1.91 28.64
N SER A 560 -11.95 -1.41 27.41
CA SER A 560 -12.85 -1.95 26.38
C SER A 560 -12.04 -2.45 25.19
N GLU A 561 -11.79 -3.76 25.11
CA GLU A 561 -11.06 -4.41 24.01
C GLU A 561 -11.89 -4.52 22.70
N GLU A 562 -12.86 -3.62 22.49
CA GLU A 562 -13.69 -3.52 21.28
C GLU A 562 -12.94 -2.87 20.09
N LEU A 563 -11.81 -3.47 19.72
CA LEU A 563 -11.16 -3.19 18.43
C LEU A 563 -12.05 -3.73 17.30
N LYS A 564 -12.38 -2.87 16.34
CA LYS A 564 -13.58 -3.05 15.49
C LYS A 564 -13.30 -3.87 14.23
N GLY A 565 -12.15 -3.65 13.62
CA GLY A 565 -11.60 -4.37 12.49
C GLY A 565 -10.23 -5.00 12.76
N PHE A 566 -9.53 -4.67 13.85
CA PHE A 566 -8.27 -5.33 14.23
C PHE A 566 -8.46 -6.33 15.36
N ASP A 567 -7.94 -7.54 15.20
CA ASP A 567 -7.86 -8.56 16.24
C ASP A 567 -6.45 -8.65 16.80
N LEU A 568 -6.31 -8.51 18.12
CA LEU A 568 -5.05 -8.80 18.82
C LEU A 568 -4.84 -10.31 18.86
N VAL A 569 -3.98 -10.83 17.99
CA VAL A 569 -3.74 -12.27 17.84
C VAL A 569 -2.51 -12.76 18.61
N VAL A 570 -1.55 -11.86 18.92
CA VAL A 570 -0.42 -12.14 19.81
C VAL A 570 -0.20 -10.94 20.74
N ARG A 571 -0.19 -11.17 22.06
CA ARG A 571 0.10 -10.18 23.12
C ARG A 571 1.19 -10.76 24.03
N ASN A 572 2.24 -9.99 24.32
CA ASN A 572 3.40 -10.47 25.09
C ASN A 572 4.02 -11.80 24.57
N GLY A 573 4.02 -12.04 23.25
CA GLY A 573 4.39 -13.34 22.65
C GLY A 573 3.36 -14.47 22.85
N HIS A 574 2.36 -14.27 23.70
CA HIS A 574 1.16 -15.08 23.94
C HIS A 574 0.17 -15.07 22.76
N MET A 575 -0.11 -16.18 22.08
CA MET A 575 -1.25 -16.25 21.14
C MET A 575 -2.54 -16.06 21.93
N GLN A 576 -3.34 -15.07 21.54
CA GLN A 576 -4.64 -14.82 22.17
C GLN A 576 -5.71 -15.76 21.60
N ARG A 577 -6.70 -16.11 22.44
CA ARG A 577 -7.89 -16.85 22.01
C ARG A 577 -9.07 -15.90 21.87
N VAL A 578 -9.84 -16.11 20.81
CA VAL A 578 -11.18 -15.54 20.68
C VAL A 578 -12.13 -16.36 21.54
N GLU A 579 -12.42 -15.91 22.75
CA GLU A 579 -13.38 -16.59 23.65
C GLU A 579 -14.84 -16.23 23.33
N ALA A 580 -15.06 -15.13 22.60
CA ALA A 580 -16.40 -14.56 22.33
C ALA A 580 -17.07 -15.05 21.03
N CYS A 581 -16.54 -16.07 20.34
CA CYS A 581 -17.06 -16.50 19.04
C CYS A 581 -16.97 -18.02 18.80
N ARG A 582 -17.74 -18.51 17.82
CA ARG A 582 -17.62 -19.86 17.27
C ARG A 582 -16.47 -20.01 16.25
N TYR A 583 -15.97 -18.91 15.72
CA TYR A 583 -14.88 -18.89 14.73
C TYR A 583 -13.50 -18.88 15.41
N LYS A 584 -12.60 -19.74 14.93
CA LYS A 584 -11.18 -19.80 15.30
C LYS A 584 -10.43 -18.55 14.83
N SER A 585 -10.88 -17.91 13.75
CA SER A 585 -10.37 -16.61 13.29
C SER A 585 -11.46 -15.68 12.79
N TYR A 586 -11.47 -14.45 13.32
CA TYR A 586 -12.26 -13.32 12.83
C TYR A 586 -11.77 -12.75 11.49
N LEU A 587 -10.63 -13.20 10.95
CA LEU A 587 -10.17 -12.81 9.62
C LEU A 587 -11.28 -13.07 8.58
N GLY A 588 -11.64 -12.07 7.77
CA GLY A 588 -12.75 -12.15 6.81
C GLY A 588 -14.16 -12.22 7.45
N ALA A 589 -14.32 -12.00 8.75
CA ALA A 589 -15.62 -11.76 9.35
C ALA A 589 -16.18 -10.38 8.91
N SER A 590 -17.50 -10.22 8.99
CA SER A 590 -18.12 -8.89 8.86
C SER A 590 -17.93 -8.11 10.16
N PHE A 591 -17.78 -6.79 10.03
CA PHE A 591 -17.73 -5.85 11.15
C PHE A 591 -18.30 -4.51 10.68
N GLU A 592 -18.86 -3.73 11.61
CA GLU A 592 -19.18 -2.33 11.33
C GLU A 592 -17.86 -1.55 11.15
N HIS A 593 -17.43 -1.38 9.89
CA HIS A 593 -16.62 -0.21 9.54
C HIS A 593 -17.34 1.01 10.10
N THR A 594 -16.70 1.76 10.99
CA THR A 594 -17.30 3.00 11.49
C THR A 594 -17.37 4.00 10.34
N ASN A 595 -18.55 4.11 9.72
CA ASN A 595 -18.83 5.11 8.67
C ASN A 595 -18.84 6.52 9.27
N HIS A 596 -17.65 7.04 9.57
CA HIS A 596 -17.39 8.41 9.99
C HIS A 596 -17.85 9.43 8.92
N THR A 597 -18.04 8.97 7.68
CA THR A 597 -18.67 9.66 6.55
C THR A 597 -20.19 9.84 6.71
N GLN A 598 -20.92 8.90 7.33
CA GLN A 598 -22.39 8.92 7.38
C GLN A 598 -22.99 9.49 8.67
N ARG A 599 -22.23 9.63 9.77
CA ARG A 599 -22.73 10.20 11.05
C ARG A 599 -23.01 11.73 11.02
N ARG A 600 -23.48 12.24 9.88
CA ARG A 600 -24.04 13.59 9.67
C ARG A 600 -25.35 13.63 8.88
N GLY A 601 -25.91 12.48 8.45
CA GLY A 601 -27.20 12.41 7.77
C GLY A 601 -28.03 11.19 8.18
N HIS A 602 -29.27 11.44 8.59
CA HIS A 602 -30.39 10.49 8.73
C HIS A 602 -30.13 9.14 9.43
N SER A 603 -30.50 9.07 10.70
CA SER A 603 -30.69 7.81 11.45
C SER A 603 -32.17 7.61 11.84
N ASN A 604 -32.91 6.89 11.01
CA ASN A 604 -34.14 6.16 11.33
C ASN A 604 -34.05 4.84 10.56
N GLN A 605 -34.02 3.69 11.23
CA GLN A 605 -35.20 2.82 11.44
C GLN A 605 -35.86 2.43 10.09
N ASN A 606 -35.86 1.15 9.66
CA ASN A 606 -35.99 -0.08 10.46
C ASN A 606 -35.00 -1.20 10.08
N ALA A 607 -34.93 -2.22 10.94
CA ALA A 607 -34.26 -3.49 10.69
C ALA A 607 -35.27 -4.64 10.68
N LEU A 608 -35.08 -5.57 9.75
CA LEU A 608 -35.64 -6.93 9.66
C LEU A 608 -34.59 -7.81 8.98
#